data_AF-X0KRK0-F1
#
_entry.id   AF-X0KRK0-F1
#
_cell.length_a   1.000
_cell.length_b   1.000
_cell.length_c   1.000
_cell.angle_alpha   90.00
_cell.angle_beta   90.00
_cell.angle_gamma   90.00
#
_symmetry.space_group_name_H-M   'P 1'
#
loop_
_entity.id
_entity.type
_entity.pdbx_description
1 polymer ?
#
loop_
_entity_poly.entity_id
_entity_poly.type
_entity_poly.pdbx_seq_one_letter_code
_entity_poly.pdbx_strand_id
1 'polypeptide(L)' 'MTRTLHELTAETEFWECHQTKGDGKTCFKINETEDKVCMACKARRDKGDKALDKDGLEIGVLKKVEHGKEFWEFKN' A
#
# COMPACT_ATOMS: atom_id res chain seq x y z
N MET A 1 -18.94 6.12 0.90
CA MET A 1 -18.75 5.58 -0.47
C MET A 1 -17.27 5.27 -0.60
N THR A 2 -16.86 4.19 -1.27
CA THR A 2 -15.43 3.91 -1.52
C THR A 2 -15.04 4.48 -2.88
N ARG A 3 -13.86 5.10 -2.98
CA ARG A 3 -13.36 5.68 -4.23
C ARG A 3 -12.12 4.93 -4.70
N THR A 4 -12.15 4.47 -5.94
CA THR A 4 -10.96 3.89 -6.58
C THR A 4 -10.17 4.97 -7.32
N LEU A 5 -8.87 5.04 -7.07
CA LEU A 5 -7.91 5.93 -7.72
C LEU A 5 -6.73 5.15 -8.27
N HIS A 6 -6.11 5.66 -9.33
CA HIS A 6 -4.94 5.03 -9.94
C HIS A 6 -3.63 5.27 -9.17
N GLU A 7 -3.64 6.20 -8.21
CA GLU A 7 -2.47 6.62 -7.50
C GLU A 7 -2.87 6.96 -6.06
N LEU A 8 -1.86 7.13 -5.22
CA LEU A 8 -2.05 7.60 -3.85
C LEU A 8 -2.59 9.03 -3.82
N THR A 9 -3.27 9.38 -2.74
CA THR A 9 -3.78 10.74 -2.50
C THR A 9 -2.72 11.58 -1.78
N ALA A 10 -2.90 12.90 -1.78
CA ALA A 10 -2.10 13.82 -0.95
C ALA A 10 -2.31 13.62 0.57
N GLU A 11 -3.29 12.81 0.97
CA GLU A 11 -3.52 12.42 2.37
C GLU A 11 -2.71 11.18 2.75
N THR A 12 -2.15 10.46 1.77
CA THR A 12 -1.32 9.28 2.03
C THR A 12 0.10 9.71 2.32
N GLU A 13 0.55 9.48 3.55
CA GLU A 13 1.94 9.74 3.96
C GLU A 13 2.77 8.46 3.93
N PHE A 14 2.16 7.32 4.29
CA PHE A 14 2.85 6.03 4.36
C PHE A 14 2.09 4.90 3.66
N TRP A 15 2.76 3.77 3.48
CA TRP A 15 2.10 2.52 3.15
C TRP A 15 2.61 1.35 3.99
N GLU A 16 1.69 0.47 4.38
CA GLU A 16 2.00 -0.77 5.09
C GLU A 16 2.04 -1.93 4.09
N CYS A 17 3.18 -2.62 4.05
CA CYS A 17 3.36 -3.83 3.26
C CYS A 17 2.57 -4.99 3.88
N HIS A 18 1.78 -5.69 3.07
CA HIS A 18 1.02 -6.91 3.38
C HIS A 18 1.44 -8.10 2.51
N GLN A 19 2.65 -8.03 1.95
CA GLN A 19 3.16 -9.10 1.09
C GLN A 19 3.58 -10.31 1.91
N THR A 20 3.10 -11.48 1.49
CA THR A 20 3.46 -12.76 2.10
C THR A 20 4.60 -13.38 1.32
N LYS A 21 5.69 -13.69 2.03
CA LYS A 21 6.87 -14.33 1.44
C LYS A 21 6.69 -15.84 1.37
N GLY A 22 7.61 -16.51 0.67
CA GLY A 22 7.62 -17.97 0.53
C GLY A 22 7.71 -18.75 1.86
N ASP A 23 8.02 -18.08 2.97
CA ASP A 23 7.99 -18.65 4.34
C ASP A 23 6.59 -18.62 4.98
N GLY A 24 5.58 -18.15 4.25
CA GLY A 24 4.20 -18.03 4.72
C GLY A 24 3.96 -16.86 5.68
N LYS A 25 4.97 -16.05 5.99
CA LYS A 25 4.81 -14.87 6.86
C LYS A 25 4.46 -13.65 6.04
N THR A 26 3.36 -13.02 6.42
CA THR A 26 2.96 -11.71 5.92
C THR A 26 3.83 -10.63 6.57
N CYS A 27 4.37 -9.73 5.75
CA CYS A 27 5.02 -8.51 6.26
C CYS A 27 3.96 -7.54 6.81
N PHE A 28 4.40 -6.58 7.62
CA PHE A 28 3.57 -5.47 8.14
C PHE A 28 4.42 -4.21 8.32
N LYS A 29 5.44 -4.05 7.46
CA LYS A 29 6.36 -2.92 7.58
C LYS A 29 5.73 -1.69 6.95
N ILE A 30 5.64 -0.61 7.73
CA ILE A 30 5.34 0.74 7.25
C ILE A 30 6.57 1.30 6.52
N ASN A 31 6.36 1.86 5.34
CA ASN A 31 7.38 2.49 4.50
C ASN A 31 6.86 3.86 4.02
N GLU A 32 7.80 4.72 3.61
CA GLU A 32 7.49 6.00 2.99
C GLU A 32 6.73 5.80 1.67
N THR A 33 5.83 6.71 1.33
CA THR A 33 5.05 6.65 0.09
C THR A 33 5.89 6.71 -1.17
N GLU A 34 7.07 7.34 -1.12
CA GLU A 34 8.03 7.37 -2.23
C GLU A 34 8.68 6.00 -2.49
N ASP A 35 8.81 5.16 -1.45
CA ASP A 35 9.45 3.85 -1.55
C ASP A 35 8.51 2.80 -2.17
N LYS A 36 8.66 2.49 -3.46
CA LYS A 36 7.85 1.44 -4.12
C LYS A 36 8.23 0.01 -3.74
N VAL A 37 9.26 -0.17 -2.91
CA VAL A 37 9.76 -1.46 -2.45
C VAL A 37 9.85 -1.43 -0.93
N CYS A 38 9.27 -2.44 -0.28
CA CYS A 38 9.30 -2.55 1.17
C CYS A 38 10.74 -2.64 1.68
N MET A 39 11.10 -1.76 2.62
CA MET A 39 12.47 -1.68 3.13
C MET A 39 12.89 -2.89 3.94
N ALA A 40 11.94 -3.56 4.62
CA ALA A 40 12.20 -4.76 5.41
C ALA A 40 12.20 -6.02 4.53
N CYS A 41 11.16 -6.22 3.73
CA CYS A 41 10.94 -7.49 3.07
C CYS A 41 11.37 -7.49 1.58
N LYS A 42 11.70 -6.33 1.01
CA LYS A 42 12.09 -6.17 -0.39
C LYS A 42 11.02 -6.55 -1.43
N ALA A 43 9.80 -6.86 -0.98
CA ALA A 43 8.66 -7.01 -1.88
C ALA A 43 8.30 -5.65 -2.48
N ARG A 44 7.89 -5.64 -3.74
CA ARG A 44 7.29 -4.46 -4.36
C ARG A 44 5.93 -4.22 -3.73
N ARG A 45 5.54 -2.94 -3.70
CA ARG A 45 4.18 -2.55 -3.35
C ARG A 45 3.21 -3.23 -4.31
N ASP A 46 2.24 -3.95 -3.77
CA ASP A 46 1.31 -4.76 -4.54
C ASP A 46 -0.03 -4.94 -3.81
N LYS A 47 -0.95 -5.65 -4.45
CA LYS A 47 -2.29 -5.93 -3.97
C LYS A 47 -2.29 -6.36 -2.49
N GLY A 48 -3.17 -5.72 -1.72
CA GLY A 48 -3.35 -5.95 -0.30
C GLY A 48 -2.62 -4.94 0.59
N ASP A 49 -1.62 -4.24 0.05
CA ASP A 49 -0.92 -3.20 0.80
C ASP A 49 -1.86 -2.04 1.16
N LYS A 50 -1.58 -1.37 2.27
CA LYS A 50 -2.46 -0.35 2.83
C LYS A 50 -1.85 1.04 2.70
N ALA A 51 -2.65 2.01 2.31
CA ALA A 51 -2.33 3.43 2.35
C ALA A 51 -2.67 3.97 3.74
N LEU A 52 -1.72 4.68 4.36
CA LEU A 52 -1.87 5.26 5.70
C LEU A 52 -1.72 6.78 5.65
N ASP A 53 -2.47 7.47 6.51
CA ASP A 53 -2.31 8.91 6.72
C ASP A 53 -1.11 9.25 7.64
N LYS A 54 -0.92 10.54 7.91
CA LYS A 54 0.13 11.07 8.79
C LYS A 54 0.09 10.50 10.23
N ASP A 55 -1.06 10.04 10.68
CA ASP A 55 -1.28 9.50 12.02
C ASP A 55 -1.14 7.95 12.02
N GLY A 56 -0.83 7.36 10.86
CA GLY A 56 -0.68 5.92 10.67
C GLY A 56 -2.01 5.18 10.52
N LEU A 57 -3.11 5.89 10.27
CA LEU A 57 -4.44 5.29 10.13
C LEU A 57 -4.69 4.84 8.68
N GLU A 58 -5.32 3.68 8.52
CA GLU A 58 -5.62 3.11 7.21
C GLU A 58 -6.72 3.89 6.49
N ILE A 59 -6.33 4.57 5.42
CA ILE A 59 -7.22 5.33 4.54
C ILE A 59 -7.50 4.62 3.21
N GLY A 60 -6.71 3.62 2.82
CA GLY A 60 -6.95 2.88 1.59
C GLY A 60 -6.22 1.55 1.46
N VAL A 61 -6.58 0.78 0.43
CA VAL A 61 -5.99 -0.53 0.13
C VAL A 61 -5.70 -0.66 -1.36
N LEU A 62 -4.51 -1.14 -1.72
CA LEU A 62 -4.13 -1.44 -3.09
C LEU A 62 -4.88 -2.67 -3.59
N LYS A 63 -5.73 -2.53 -4.60
CA LYS A 63 -6.57 -3.63 -5.09
C LYS A 63 -5.93 -4.41 -6.23
N LYS A 64 -5.15 -3.72 -7.06
CA LYS A 64 -4.44 -4.32 -8.18
C LYS A 64 -3.33 -3.41 -8.68
N VAL A 65 -2.36 -4.02 -9.36
CA VAL A 65 -1.36 -3.34 -10.17
C VAL A 65 -1.49 -3.85 -11.60
N GLU A 66 -1.74 -2.97 -12.56
CA GLU A 66 -1.85 -3.32 -13.99
C GLU A 66 -0.95 -2.40 -14.81
N HIS A 67 -0.04 -2.99 -15.60
CA HIS A 67 0.90 -2.26 -16.44
C HIS A 67 1.71 -1.18 -15.68
N GLY A 68 2.09 -1.47 -14.42
CA GLY A 68 2.83 -0.55 -13.55
C GLY A 68 2.00 0.58 -12.94
N LYS A 69 0.68 0.62 -13.19
CA LYS A 69 -0.26 1.51 -12.51
C LYS A 69 -0.88 0.82 -11.32
N GLU A 70 -0.93 1.53 -10.20
CA GLU A 70 -1.55 1.05 -8.97
C GLU A 70 -3.04 1.40 -9.00
N PHE A 71 -3.89 0.68 -8.28
CA PHE A 71 -5.32 0.99 -8.20
C PHE A 71 -5.76 0.85 -6.76
N TRP A 72 -5.82 1.98 -6.07
CA TRP A 72 -6.10 2.12 -4.65
C TRP A 72 -7.58 2.35 -4.42
N GLU A 73 -8.17 1.64 -3.47
CA GLU A 73 -9.52 1.90 -2.97
C GLU A 73 -9.44 2.63 -1.63
N PHE A 74 -9.88 3.87 -1.59
CA PHE A 74 -9.89 4.72 -0.41
C PHE A 74 -11.24 4.70 0.31
N LYS A 75 -11.17 4.76 1.64
CA LYS A 75 -12.31 4.97 2.53
C LYS A 75 -12.61 6.46 2.52
N ASN A 76 -13.85 6.84 2.23
CA ASN A 76 -14.32 8.21 2.43
C ASN A 76 -14.49 8.52 3.92
#